data_AF-A0A7J7LFK8-F1
#
_entry.id   AF-A0A7J7LFK8-F1
#
_cell.length_a   1.000
_cell.length_b   1.000
_cell.length_c   1.000
_cell.angle_alpha   90.00
_cell.angle_beta   90.00
_cell.angle_gamma   90.00
#
_symmetry.space_group_name_H-M   'P 1'
#
loop_
_entity.id
_entity.type
_entity.pdbx_description
1 polymer ?
#
loop_
_entity_poly.entity_id
_entity_poly.type
_entity_poly.pdbx_seq_one_letter_code
_entity_poly.pdbx_strand_id
1 'polypeptide(L)'
;MDLREMEVASKVKALYKEKNPTFANLLKHKPIYLSILPLPTMRGDFPSIQIPEAGFLREVERYKYSLIGRLDLLKVKLVVVRFEALSKWNLSGNCQYIPLGKGYFTILLDNEVDKMRIWGGGPWHIDGQLLRVNI
;
A
#
# COMPACT_ATOMS: atom_id res chain seq x y z
N MET A 1 20.59 6.55 -22.87
CA MET A 1 19.95 5.88 -21.72
C MET A 1 21.06 5.16 -20.98
N ASP A 2 21.35 5.56 -19.75
CA ASP A 2 22.48 5.04 -18.95
C ASP A 2 22.21 3.61 -18.47
N LEU A 3 23.27 2.83 -18.23
CA LEU A 3 23.26 1.44 -17.75
C LEU A 3 22.39 1.27 -16.49
N ARG A 4 22.38 2.27 -15.59
CA ARG A 4 21.53 2.28 -14.39
C ARG A 4 20.05 2.33 -14.72
N GLU A 5 19.65 3.08 -15.75
CA GLU A 5 18.26 3.17 -16.17
C GLU A 5 17.77 1.88 -16.84
N MET A 6 18.64 1.20 -17.59
CA MET A 6 18.32 -0.12 -18.17
C MET A 6 18.14 -1.20 -17.10
N GLU A 7 18.94 -1.16 -16.03
CA GLU A 7 18.84 -2.11 -14.92
C GLU A 7 17.56 -1.90 -14.10
N VAL A 8 17.23 -0.63 -13.80
CA VAL A 8 15.98 -0.26 -13.12
C VAL A 8 14.77 -0.65 -13.98
N ALA A 9 14.77 -0.36 -15.28
CA ALA A 9 13.68 -0.73 -16.18
C ALA A 9 13.47 -2.25 -16.27
N SER A 10 14.56 -3.03 -16.20
CA SER A 10 14.51 -4.50 -16.21
C SER A 10 13.96 -5.06 -14.90
N LYS A 11 14.38 -4.53 -13.74
CA LYS A 11 13.83 -4.88 -12.43
C LYS A 11 12.35 -4.50 -12.30
N VAL A 12 11.96 -3.34 -12.82
CA VAL A 12 10.56 -2.89 -12.89
C VAL A 12 9.73 -3.83 -13.76
N LYS A 13 10.21 -4.21 -14.96
CA LYS A 13 9.53 -5.18 -15.82
C LYS A 13 9.38 -6.56 -15.17
N ALA A 14 10.38 -7.02 -14.41
CA ALA A 14 10.30 -8.27 -13.67
C ALA A 14 9.26 -8.21 -12.53
N LEU A 15 9.20 -7.11 -11.79
CA LEU A 15 8.19 -6.86 -10.75
C LEU A 15 6.75 -6.80 -11.31
N TYR A 16 6.55 -6.27 -12.52
CA TYR A 16 5.24 -6.30 -13.19
C TYR A 16 4.85 -7.69 -13.71
N LYS A 17 5.81 -8.63 -13.83
CA LYS A 17 5.58 -9.99 -14.31
C LYS A 17 5.15 -10.95 -13.18
N GLU A 18 5.35 -10.56 -11.92
CA GLU A 18 4.68 -11.20 -10.79
C GLU A 18 3.19 -10.89 -10.84
N LYS A 19 2.43 -11.89 -11.27
CA LYS A 19 0.99 -11.88 -11.46
C LYS A 19 0.30 -11.35 -10.21
N ASN A 20 -0.31 -10.17 -10.28
CA ASN A 20 -1.41 -9.85 -9.38
C ASN A 20 -2.59 -10.76 -9.76
N PRO A 21 -2.93 -11.78 -8.95
CA PRO A 21 -4.08 -12.62 -9.26
C PRO A 21 -5.33 -11.73 -9.25
N THR A 22 -6.16 -11.86 -10.28
CA THR A 22 -7.49 -11.21 -10.26
C THR A 22 -8.30 -11.75 -9.07
N PHE A 23 -9.28 -11.00 -8.60
CA PHE A 23 -10.19 -11.46 -7.54
C PHE A 23 -10.83 -12.82 -7.88
N ALA A 24 -11.22 -13.02 -9.14
CA ALA A 24 -11.69 -14.30 -9.64
C ALA A 24 -10.66 -15.43 -9.54
N ASN A 25 -9.36 -15.13 -9.67
CA ASN A 25 -8.29 -16.13 -9.49
C ASN A 25 -8.03 -16.43 -8.01
N LEU A 26 -8.22 -15.48 -7.09
CA LEU A 26 -8.13 -15.72 -5.64
C LEU A 26 -9.25 -16.65 -5.14
N LEU A 27 -10.46 -16.51 -5.69
CA LEU A 27 -11.62 -17.36 -5.34
C LEU A 27 -11.48 -18.81 -5.82
N LYS A 28 -10.62 -19.10 -6.81
CA LYS A 28 -10.42 -20.46 -7.33
C LYS A 28 -9.66 -21.38 -6.39
N HIS A 29 -8.93 -20.84 -5.41
CA HIS A 29 -7.99 -21.62 -4.59
C HIS A 29 -8.45 -21.92 -3.17
N LYS A 30 -9.62 -21.42 -2.74
CA LYS A 30 -10.19 -21.76 -1.43
C LYS A 30 -11.70 -21.64 -1.45
N PRO A 31 -12.48 -22.72 -1.19
CA PRO A 31 -13.91 -22.59 -0.97
C PRO A 31 -14.12 -21.70 0.25
N ILE A 32 -14.79 -20.56 0.06
CA ILE A 32 -15.25 -19.71 1.15
C ILE A 32 -16.56 -20.33 1.64
N TYR A 33 -16.54 -20.89 2.85
CA TYR A 33 -17.76 -21.39 3.47
C TYR A 33 -18.64 -20.19 3.87
N LEU A 34 -19.91 -20.17 3.44
CA LEU A 34 -20.81 -19.06 3.79
C LEU A 34 -20.99 -18.91 5.32
N SER A 35 -20.77 -19.99 6.07
CA SER A 35 -20.80 -20.01 7.54
C SER A 35 -19.73 -19.16 8.21
N ILE A 36 -18.66 -18.78 7.52
CA ILE A 36 -17.61 -17.89 8.07
C ILE A 36 -17.85 -16.41 7.75
N LEU A 37 -18.86 -16.10 6.93
CA LEU A 37 -19.21 -14.71 6.62
C LEU A 37 -20.07 -14.13 7.76
N PRO A 38 -19.89 -12.85 8.09
CA PRO A 38 -20.75 -12.19 9.06
C PRO A 38 -22.21 -12.24 8.59
N LEU A 39 -23.11 -12.60 9.50
CA LEU A 39 -24.54 -12.62 9.21
C LEU A 39 -25.04 -11.19 8.95
N PRO A 40 -25.97 -11.00 7.99
CA PRO A 40 -26.62 -9.72 7.81
C PRO A 40 -27.39 -9.33 9.08
N THR A 41 -27.39 -8.04 9.39
CA THR A 41 -28.04 -7.43 10.54
C THR A 41 -28.88 -6.24 10.09
N MET A 42 -29.62 -5.62 11.02
CA MET A 42 -30.34 -4.36 10.76
C MET A 42 -29.74 -3.24 11.61
N ARG A 43 -29.47 -2.09 11.00
CA ARG A 43 -29.11 -0.85 11.70
C ARG A 43 -30.24 0.15 11.50
N GLY A 44 -31.21 0.14 12.42
CA GLY A 44 -32.49 0.80 12.20
C GLY A 44 -33.24 0.14 11.05
N ASP A 45 -33.65 0.92 10.06
CA ASP A 45 -34.37 0.42 8.87
C ASP A 45 -33.43 -0.03 7.73
N PHE A 46 -32.11 0.03 7.93
CA PHE A 46 -31.14 -0.30 6.90
C PHE A 46 -30.53 -1.70 7.08
N PRO A 47 -30.50 -2.54 6.05
CA PRO A 47 -29.73 -3.78 6.08
C PRO A 47 -28.24 -3.44 6.20
N SER A 48 -27.57 -4.13 7.11
CA SER A 48 -26.17 -3.92 7.42
C SER A 48 -25.43 -5.24 7.59
N ILE A 49 -24.10 -5.17 7.59
CA ILE A 49 -23.23 -6.28 7.96
C ILE A 49 -22.32 -5.75 9.06
N GLN A 50 -22.21 -6.47 10.16
CA GLN A 50 -21.28 -6.12 11.22
C GLN A 50 -19.89 -6.63 10.86
N ILE A 51 -18.92 -5.71 10.80
CA ILE A 51 -17.51 -6.10 10.65
C ILE A 51 -17.09 -6.77 11.96
N PRO A 52 -16.56 -8.01 11.93
CA PRO A 52 -16.10 -8.68 13.13
C PRO A 52 -15.01 -7.87 13.83
N GLU A 53 -15.19 -7.61 15.12
CA GLU A 53 -14.28 -6.76 15.90
C GLU A 53 -12.84 -7.28 15.89
N ALA A 54 -12.65 -8.59 16.05
CA ALA A 54 -11.32 -9.20 15.98
C ALA A 54 -10.62 -8.96 14.63
N GLY A 55 -11.38 -8.97 13.53
CA GLY A 55 -10.85 -8.65 12.20
C GLY A 55 -10.50 -7.18 12.07
N PHE A 56 -11.35 -6.30 12.58
CA PHE A 56 -11.10 -4.86 12.61
C PHE A 56 -9.85 -4.51 13.42
N LEU A 57 -9.75 -4.99 14.66
CA LEU A 57 -8.61 -4.73 15.55
C LEU A 57 -7.28 -5.25 14.95
N ARG A 58 -7.31 -6.40 14.28
CA ARG A 58 -6.14 -6.93 13.57
C ARG A 58 -5.66 -5.97 12.47
N GLU A 59 -6.57 -5.40 11.69
CA GLU A 59 -6.18 -4.43 10.66
C GLU A 59 -5.75 -3.09 11.28
N VAL A 60 -6.37 -2.63 12.38
CA VAL A 60 -5.90 -1.45 13.13
C VAL A 60 -4.46 -1.65 13.58
N GLU A 61 -4.15 -2.80 14.18
CA GLU A 61 -2.79 -3.13 14.62
C GLU A 61 -1.82 -3.22 13.43
N ARG A 62 -2.24 -3.81 12.30
CA ARG A 62 -1.43 -3.89 11.09
C ARG A 62 -1.09 -2.51 10.53
N TYR A 63 -2.03 -1.57 10.56
CA TYR A 63 -1.89 -0.24 9.96
C TYR A 63 -1.38 0.83 10.95
N LYS A 64 -1.03 0.46 12.19
CA LYS A 64 -0.61 1.42 13.24
C LYS A 64 0.57 2.33 12.83
N TYR A 65 1.49 1.81 12.02
CA TYR A 65 2.63 2.57 11.53
C TYR A 65 2.48 3.06 10.09
N SER A 66 1.26 3.03 9.55
CA SER A 66 1.02 3.48 8.19
C SER A 66 1.04 5.01 8.06
N LEU A 67 1.33 5.47 6.84
CA LEU A 67 1.24 6.85 6.41
C LEU A 67 0.48 6.92 5.08
N ILE A 68 -0.13 8.06 4.79
CA ILE A 68 -0.78 8.33 3.51
C ILE A 68 0.11 9.21 2.65
N GLY A 69 0.59 8.63 1.54
CA GLY A 69 1.34 9.33 0.51
C GLY A 69 0.42 9.88 -0.59
N ARG A 70 0.73 11.08 -1.09
CA ARG A 70 0.08 11.66 -2.27
C ARG A 70 1.12 12.17 -3.26
N LEU A 71 1.02 11.66 -4.49
CA LEU A 71 1.85 12.04 -5.64
C LEU A 71 1.02 12.03 -6.93
N ASP A 72 1.38 12.81 -7.95
CA ASP A 72 0.72 12.70 -9.26
C ASP A 72 1.27 11.50 -10.06
N LEU A 73 0.55 10.38 -9.94
CA LEU A 73 0.88 9.11 -10.60
C LEU A 73 0.47 9.06 -12.08
N LEU A 74 -0.07 10.15 -12.66
CA LEU A 74 -0.34 10.20 -14.11
C LEU A 74 0.96 10.22 -14.92
N LYS A 75 2.00 10.86 -14.37
CA LYS A 75 3.30 11.01 -15.02
C LYS A 75 4.33 9.97 -14.57
N VAL A 76 4.17 9.45 -13.34
CA VAL A 76 5.13 8.50 -12.73
C VAL A 76 4.44 7.23 -12.28
N LYS A 77 5.03 6.07 -12.61
CA LYS A 77 4.52 4.77 -12.16
C LYS A 77 4.86 4.56 -10.68
N LEU A 78 3.93 3.97 -9.92
CA LEU A 78 4.14 3.68 -8.49
C LEU A 78 5.41 2.86 -8.22
N VAL A 79 5.80 1.96 -9.12
CA VAL A 79 7.04 1.16 -8.95
C VAL A 79 8.30 2.04 -8.93
N VAL A 80 8.35 3.09 -9.76
CA VAL A 80 9.45 4.06 -9.77
C VAL A 80 9.48 4.84 -8.46
N VAL A 81 8.29 5.29 -8.02
CA VAL A 81 8.13 5.99 -6.73
C VAL A 81 8.67 5.14 -5.57
N ARG A 82 8.34 3.85 -5.55
CA ARG A 82 8.83 2.92 -4.51
C ARG A 82 10.34 2.84 -4.49
N PHE A 83 10.97 2.63 -5.64
CA PHE A 83 12.41 2.46 -5.73
C PHE A 83 13.16 3.71 -5.26
N GLU A 84 12.75 4.88 -5.74
CA GLU A 84 13.38 6.14 -5.37
C GLU A 84 13.16 6.49 -3.89
N ALA A 85 11.94 6.31 -3.38
CA ALA A 85 11.62 6.58 -1.99
C ALA A 85 12.41 5.68 -1.03
N LEU A 86 12.50 4.37 -1.31
CA LEU A 86 13.29 3.44 -0.51
C LEU A 86 14.77 3.81 -0.47
N SER A 87 15.32 4.28 -1.60
CA SER A 87 16.72 4.73 -1.66
C SER A 87 17.00 5.97 -0.80
N LYS A 88 15.98 6.81 -0.57
CA LYS A 88 16.08 8.06 0.21
C LYS A 88 15.84 7.87 1.70
N TRP A 89 14.96 6.95 2.08
CA TRP A 89 14.53 6.80 3.47
C TRP A 89 15.44 5.90 4.32
N ASN A 90 16.27 5.05 3.69
CA ASN A 90 17.21 4.16 4.38
C ASN A 90 16.54 3.37 5.54
N LEU A 91 15.39 2.76 5.27
CA LEU A 91 14.53 2.14 6.27
C LEU A 91 15.19 0.96 6.99
N SER A 92 14.80 0.75 8.24
CA SER A 92 15.27 -0.40 9.05
C SER A 92 14.37 -1.63 8.90
N GLY A 93 13.09 -1.44 8.60
CA GLY A 93 12.11 -2.50 8.36
C GLY A 93 11.61 -2.56 6.92
N ASN A 94 10.61 -3.41 6.69
CA ASN A 94 9.96 -3.49 5.38
C ASN A 94 9.00 -2.33 5.17
N CYS A 95 8.74 -2.05 3.89
CA CYS A 95 7.81 -1.03 3.47
C CYS A 95 6.95 -1.55 2.31
N GLN A 96 5.64 -1.56 2.50
CA GLN A 96 4.67 -1.90 1.46
C GLN A 96 3.91 -0.66 1.01
N TYR A 97 3.47 -0.65 -0.25
CA TYR A 97 2.73 0.47 -0.81
C TYR A 97 1.41 -0.03 -1.39
N ILE A 98 0.29 0.46 -0.87
CA ILE A 98 -1.05 0.02 -1.26
C ILE A 98 -1.74 1.18 -1.99
N PRO A 99 -2.01 1.06 -3.32
CA PRO A 99 -2.67 2.14 -4.06
C PRO A 99 -4.12 2.32 -3.58
N LEU A 100 -4.50 3.56 -3.28
CA LEU A 100 -5.88 3.94 -2.90
C LEU A 100 -6.63 4.59 -4.08
N GLY A 101 -5.90 5.04 -5.11
CA GLY A 101 -6.45 5.69 -6.30
C GLY A 101 -6.24 7.21 -6.31
N LYS A 102 -6.40 7.85 -7.47
CA LYS A 102 -6.25 9.31 -7.66
C LYS A 102 -4.93 9.89 -7.12
N GLY A 103 -3.85 9.09 -7.20
CA GLY A 103 -2.52 9.47 -6.71
C GLY A 103 -2.28 9.27 -5.21
N TYR A 104 -3.28 8.76 -4.47
CA TYR A 104 -3.13 8.37 -3.06
C TYR A 104 -2.66 6.93 -2.94
N PHE A 105 -1.83 6.67 -1.94
CA PHE A 105 -1.40 5.33 -1.57
C PHE A 105 -1.05 5.28 -0.08
N THR A 106 -1.28 4.14 0.55
CA THR A 106 -0.78 3.86 1.90
C THR A 106 0.67 3.41 1.81
N ILE A 107 1.52 3.93 2.69
CA ILE A 107 2.87 3.45 3.00
C ILE A 107 2.73 2.67 4.31
N LEU A 108 2.87 1.35 4.25
CA LEU A 108 2.79 0.45 5.40
C LEU A 108 4.19 0.11 5.87
N LEU A 109 4.46 0.33 7.16
CA LEU A 109 5.78 0.19 7.78
C LEU A 109 5.71 -0.78 8.95
N ASP A 110 6.83 -1.45 9.24
CA ASP A 110 6.90 -2.43 10.33
C ASP A 110 7.13 -1.79 11.70
N ASN A 111 7.63 -0.54 11.74
CA ASN A 111 8.04 0.11 12.99
C ASN A 111 7.80 1.62 12.99
N GLU A 112 7.76 2.19 14.20
CA GLU A 112 7.53 3.62 14.43
C GLU A 112 8.72 4.49 14.03
N VAL A 113 9.96 3.99 14.16
CA VAL A 113 11.17 4.76 13.84
C VAL A 113 11.18 5.15 12.36
N ASP A 114 10.87 4.21 11.49
CA ASP A 114 10.75 4.41 10.04
C ASP A 114 9.58 5.35 9.70
N LYS A 115 8.44 5.22 10.40
CA LYS A 115 7.30 6.14 10.26
C LYS A 115 7.72 7.57 10.58
N MET A 116 8.38 7.79 11.70
CA MET A 116 8.83 9.10 12.13
C MET A 116 9.91 9.66 11.21
N ARG A 117 10.79 8.80 10.68
CA ARG A 117 11.78 9.21 9.68
C ARG A 117 11.10 9.72 8.40
N ILE A 118 10.11 9.00 7.88
CA ILE A 118 9.41 9.43 6.66
C ILE A 118 8.56 10.67 6.93
N TRP A 119 7.81 10.70 8.03
CA TRP A 119 6.92 11.82 8.32
C TRP A 119 7.67 13.11 8.69
N GLY A 120 8.71 13.01 9.53
CA GLY A 120 9.49 14.15 10.02
C GLY A 120 10.73 14.52 9.20
N GLY A 121 11.24 13.60 8.37
CA GLY A 121 12.48 13.81 7.60
C GLY A 121 12.30 14.49 6.23
N GLY A 122 11.07 14.88 5.88
CA GLY A 122 10.78 15.59 4.63
C GLY A 122 11.37 17.01 4.58
N PRO A 123 11.25 17.71 3.44
CA PRO A 123 10.41 17.37 2.28
C PRO A 123 11.03 16.32 1.36
N TRP A 124 10.21 15.35 0.94
CA TRP A 124 10.64 14.30 0.01
C TRP A 124 10.27 14.67 -1.41
N HIS A 125 11.27 14.75 -2.29
CA HIS A 125 11.05 14.87 -3.72
C HIS A 125 11.24 13.50 -4.37
N ILE A 126 10.28 13.07 -5.18
CA ILE A 126 10.31 11.82 -5.95
C ILE A 126 9.97 12.14 -7.39
N ASP A 127 10.84 11.77 -8.33
CA ASP A 127 10.68 12.07 -9.76
C ASP A 127 10.37 13.56 -10.03
N GLY A 128 11.09 14.45 -9.33
CA GLY A 128 10.90 15.90 -9.42
C GLY A 128 9.61 16.44 -8.79
N GLN A 129 8.79 15.60 -8.17
CA GLN A 129 7.54 15.99 -7.51
C GLN A 129 7.66 15.96 -5.99
N LEU A 130 7.03 16.90 -5.30
CA LEU A 130 6.91 16.85 -3.84
C LEU A 130 5.94 15.73 -3.41
N LEU A 131 6.45 14.73 -2.70
CA LEU A 131 5.64 13.72 -2.03
C LEU A 131 5.05 14.32 -0.75
N ARG A 132 3.72 14.43 -0.71
CA ARG A 132 2.99 14.80 0.51
C ARG A 132 2.75 13.55 1.34
N VAL A 133 3.07 13.62 2.63
CA VAL A 133 2.91 12.52 3.58
C VAL A 133 2.07 13.00 4.75
N ASN A 134 1.02 12.27 5.07
CA ASN A 134 0.15 12.54 6.22
C ASN A 134 0.03 11.28 7.10
N ILE A 135 -0.33 11.49 8.38
CA ILE A 135 -0.72 10.43 9.31
C ILE A 135 -2.18 10.04 9.06
#